data_AF-A0AAN9VXH9-F1
#
_entry.id   AF-A0AAN9VXH9-F1
#
_cell.length_a   1.000
_cell.length_b   1.000
_cell.length_c   1.000
_cell.angle_alpha   90.00
_cell.angle_beta   90.00
_cell.angle_gamma   90.00
#
_symmetry.space_group_name_H-M   'P 1'
#
loop_
_entity.id
_entity.type
_entity.pdbx_description
1 polymer ?
#
loop_
_entity_poly.entity_id
_entity_poly.type
_entity_poly.pdbx_seq_one_letter_code
_entity_poly.pdbx_strand_id
1 'polypeptide(L)'
;MGLHFGELAKIRGIITYKLSPFEQRAFAGLLSHGFPNSVKRIASMLIRVVPPFAVAYMIYDGVEKKHQQLMRKNPADYENDQ
;
A
#
# COMPACT_ATOMS: atom_id res chain seq x y z
N MET A 1 15.19 -33.57 -8.59
CA MET A 1 14.09 -33.99 -9.46
C MET A 1 12.95 -32.99 -9.32
N GLY A 2 12.88 -31.84 -9.97
CA GLY A 2 13.67 -31.23 -11.04
C GLY A 2 12.75 -30.24 -11.77
N LEU A 3 12.45 -29.08 -11.16
CA LEU A 3 11.64 -28.03 -11.80
C LEU A 3 12.49 -27.29 -12.85
N HIS A 4 12.87 -27.97 -13.93
CA HIS A 4 13.71 -27.42 -15.01
C HIS A 4 12.93 -27.25 -16.30
N PHE A 5 13.38 -26.31 -17.14
CA PHE A 5 12.84 -26.14 -18.50
C PHE A 5 12.87 -27.47 -19.26
N GLY A 6 11.71 -27.89 -19.77
CA GLY A 6 11.52 -29.20 -20.40
C GLY A 6 10.68 -30.18 -19.56
N GLU A 7 10.67 -30.06 -18.24
CA GLU A 7 9.94 -30.95 -17.31
C GLU A 7 8.82 -30.24 -16.53
N LEU A 8 8.53 -28.97 -16.86
CA LEU A 8 7.62 -28.11 -16.09
C LEU A 8 6.15 -28.56 -16.15
N ALA A 9 5.62 -28.75 -17.36
CA ALA A 9 4.21 -29.03 -17.58
C ALA A 9 3.95 -29.63 -18.97
N LYS A 10 2.90 -30.45 -19.07
CA LYS A 10 2.40 -30.96 -20.35
C LYS A 10 1.31 -30.03 -20.88
N ILE A 11 1.66 -29.16 -21.83
CA ILE A 11 0.76 -28.19 -22.46
C ILE A 11 0.61 -28.55 -23.96
N ARG A 12 -0.60 -28.48 -24.50
CA ARG A 12 -0.89 -28.79 -25.91
C ARG A 12 -1.79 -27.72 -26.51
N GLY A 13 -1.55 -27.34 -27.77
CA GLY A 13 -2.45 -26.48 -28.55
C GLY A 13 -2.39 -24.97 -28.27
N ILE A 14 -1.34 -24.45 -27.62
CA ILE A 14 -1.17 -23.01 -27.38
C ILE A 14 -0.19 -22.43 -28.40
N ILE A 15 -0.65 -21.43 -29.17
CA ILE A 15 0.18 -20.66 -30.11
C ILE A 15 0.39 -19.26 -29.51
N THR A 16 1.64 -18.79 -29.49
CA THR A 16 1.98 -17.45 -28.97
C THR A 16 2.75 -16.65 -30.02
N TYR A 17 2.41 -15.38 -30.17
CA TYR A 17 3.06 -14.45 -31.10
C TYR A 17 3.82 -13.39 -30.32
N LYS A 18 4.99 -12.99 -30.84
CA LYS A 18 5.84 -11.96 -30.23
C LYS A 18 6.46 -11.11 -31.32
N LEU A 19 6.62 -9.82 -31.07
CA LEU A 19 7.37 -8.90 -31.92
C LEU A 19 8.80 -8.75 -31.38
N SER A 20 9.77 -8.50 -32.25
CA SER A 20 11.13 -8.17 -31.84
C SER A 20 11.14 -6.91 -30.95
N PRO A 21 11.95 -6.82 -29.89
CA PRO A 21 12.05 -5.62 -29.05
C PRO A 21 12.42 -4.37 -29.83
N PHE A 22 13.21 -4.50 -30.91
CA PHE A 22 13.62 -3.39 -31.76
C PHE A 22 12.46 -2.81 -32.61
N GLU A 23 11.38 -3.57 -32.76
CA GLU A 23 10.16 -3.17 -33.47
C GLU A 23 9.08 -2.61 -32.52
N GLN A 24 9.33 -2.66 -31.20
CA GLN A 24 8.38 -2.23 -30.18
C GLN A 24 8.79 -0.88 -29.57
N ARG A 25 7.80 -0.11 -29.14
CA ARG A 25 8.03 1.11 -28.35
C ARG A 25 8.14 0.73 -26.87
N ALA A 26 9.27 1.05 -26.23
CA ALA A 26 9.52 0.72 -24.82
C ALA A 26 8.45 1.30 -23.85
N PHE A 27 7.93 2.50 -24.16
CA PHE A 27 6.92 3.19 -23.34
C PHE A 27 5.55 3.28 -24.03
N ALA A 28 5.19 2.29 -24.83
CA ALA A 28 3.89 2.23 -25.48
C ALA A 28 2.75 2.39 -24.47
N GLY A 29 1.88 3.36 -24.68
CA GLY A 29 0.67 3.54 -23.87
C GLY A 29 0.91 3.97 -22.41
N LEU A 30 2.10 4.51 -22.07
CA LEU A 30 2.41 4.92 -20.70
C LEU A 30 1.36 5.88 -20.11
N LEU A 31 1.00 6.93 -20.86
CA LEU A 31 0.02 7.93 -20.41
C LEU A 31 -1.43 7.46 -20.62
N SER A 32 -1.72 6.81 -21.74
CA SER A 32 -3.10 6.43 -22.09
C SER A 32 -3.61 5.22 -21.32
N HIS A 33 -2.74 4.25 -21.03
CA HIS A 33 -3.11 3.00 -20.37
C HIS A 33 -2.32 2.78 -19.07
N GLY A 34 -1.02 3.08 -19.04
CA GLY A 34 -0.18 2.86 -17.87
C GLY A 34 -0.64 3.66 -16.65
N PHE A 35 -0.82 4.98 -16.81
CA PHE A 35 -1.21 5.86 -15.72
C PHE A 35 -2.63 5.56 -15.20
N PRO A 36 -3.69 5.48 -16.05
CA PRO A 36 -5.03 5.14 -15.57
C PRO A 36 -5.09 3.78 -14.87
N ASN A 37 -4.36 2.76 -15.38
CA ASN A 37 -4.30 1.46 -14.73
C ASN A 37 -3.57 1.51 -13.38
N SER A 38 -2.53 2.34 -13.26
CA SER A 38 -1.81 2.53 -12.00
C SER A 38 -2.71 3.19 -10.94
N VAL A 39 -3.45 4.23 -11.32
CA VAL A 39 -4.43 4.87 -10.44
C VAL A 39 -5.51 3.87 -10.00
N LYS A 40 -6.06 3.10 -10.94
CA LYS A 40 -7.05 2.05 -10.62
C LYS A 40 -6.50 1.02 -9.62
N ARG A 41 -5.24 0.59 -9.79
CA ARG A 41 -4.58 -0.35 -8.87
C ARG A 41 -4.43 0.25 -7.48
N ILE A 42 -3.98 1.50 -7.37
CA ILE A 42 -3.85 2.18 -6.08
C ILE A 42 -5.23 2.28 -5.42
N ALA A 43 -6.23 2.78 -6.14
CA ALA A 43 -7.60 2.93 -5.65
C ALA A 43 -8.19 1.62 -5.13
N SER A 44 -7.98 0.50 -5.83
CA SER A 44 -8.47 -0.82 -5.39
C SER A 44 -7.86 -1.30 -4.07
N MET A 45 -6.68 -0.80 -3.69
CA MET A 45 -5.98 -1.19 -2.48
C MET A 45 -6.24 -0.24 -1.31
N LEU A 46 -6.70 1.00 -1.57
CA LEU A 46 -6.88 2.03 -0.55
C LEU A 46 -7.77 1.55 0.60
N ILE A 47 -8.90 0.91 0.34
CA ILE A 47 -9.83 0.46 1.40
C ILE A 47 -9.19 -0.62 2.29
N ARG A 48 -8.26 -1.42 1.76
CA ARG A 48 -7.59 -2.45 2.55
C ARG A 48 -6.45 -1.88 3.40
N VAL A 49 -5.77 -0.85 2.90
CA VAL A 49 -4.55 -0.31 3.51
C VAL A 49 -4.83 0.90 4.39
N VAL A 50 -5.64 1.85 3.93
CA VAL A 50 -5.83 3.14 4.62
C VAL A 50 -6.50 3.00 5.98
N PRO A 51 -7.56 2.21 6.19
CA PRO A 51 -8.23 2.14 7.50
C PRO A 51 -7.33 1.74 8.67
N PRO A 52 -6.52 0.66 8.62
CA PRO A 52 -5.65 0.32 9.75
C PRO A 52 -4.59 1.39 10.01
N PHE A 53 -4.04 2.03 8.96
CA PHE A 53 -3.08 3.14 9.14
C PHE A 53 -3.75 4.38 9.75
N ALA A 54 -4.96 4.71 9.32
CA ALA A 54 -5.72 5.83 9.88
C ALA A 54 -6.05 5.60 11.36
N VAL A 55 -6.47 4.39 11.72
CA VAL A 55 -6.73 4.02 13.12
C VAL A 55 -5.45 4.10 13.96
N ALA A 56 -4.34 3.56 13.47
CA ALA A 56 -3.06 3.62 14.16
C ALA A 56 -2.63 5.07 14.42
N TYR A 57 -2.79 5.94 13.42
CA TYR A 57 -2.48 7.36 13.54
C TYR A 57 -3.37 8.08 14.56
N MET A 58 -4.68 7.81 14.55
CA MET A 58 -5.61 8.38 15.53
C MET A 58 -5.26 7.96 16.97
N ILE A 59 -4.86 6.69 17.17
CA ILE A 59 -4.42 6.19 18.48
C ILE A 59 -3.14 6.92 18.91
N TYR A 60 -2.16 7.00 18.02
CA TYR A 60 -0.89 7.68 18.29
C TYR A 60 -1.09 9.13 18.75
N ASP A 61 -1.83 9.91 17.95
CA ASP A 61 -2.12 11.31 18.25
C ASP A 61 -2.92 11.48 19.55
N GLY A 62 -3.92 10.61 19.77
CA GLY A 62 -4.73 10.63 20.99
C GLY A 62 -3.94 10.31 22.26
N VAL A 63 -3.02 9.33 22.20
CA VAL A 63 -2.17 8.94 23.32
C VAL A 63 -1.18 10.05 23.64
N GLU A 64 -0.52 10.62 22.63
CA GLU A 64 0.47 11.67 22.83
C GLU A 64 -0.16 12.93 23.46
N LYS A 65 -1.32 13.36 22.95
CA LYS A 65 -2.07 14.49 23.51
C LYS A 65 -2.50 14.25 24.95
N LYS A 66 -3.00 13.05 25.27
CA LYS A 66 -3.38 12.70 26.64
C LYS A 66 -2.19 12.63 27.58
N HIS A 67 -1.07 12.06 27.12
CA HIS A 67 0.16 12.00 27.91
C HIS A 67 0.63 13.42 28.28
N GLN A 68 0.67 14.34 27.31
CA GLN A 68 1.03 15.73 27.56
C GLN A 68 0.06 16.46 28.49
N GLN A 69 -1.24 16.16 28.43
CA GLN A 69 -2.24 16.71 29.36
C GLN A 69 -2.04 16.21 30.79
N LEU A 70 -1.82 14.90 30.97
CA LEU A 70 -1.63 14.29 32.29
C LEU A 70 -0.31 14.67 32.95
N MET A 71 0.71 15.02 32.17
CA MET A 71 1.97 15.54 32.70
C MET A 71 1.86 16.97 33.24
N ARG A 72 0.77 17.69 32.96
CA ARG A 72 0.52 19.02 33.53
C ARG A 72 -0.10 18.89 34.91
N LYS A 73 0.36 19.73 35.84
CA LYS A 73 -0.22 19.81 37.18
C LYS A 73 -1.68 20.26 37.09
N ASN A 74 -2.55 19.62 37.85
CA ASN A 74 -3.95 20.02 37.96
C ASN A 74 -4.10 21.11 39.04
N PRO A 75 -4.54 22.33 38.70
CA PRO A 75 -4.68 23.40 39.69
C PRO A 75 -5.70 23.08 40.80
N ALA A 76 -6.72 22.27 40.51
CA ALA A 76 -7.73 21.88 41.50
C ALA A 76 -7.17 21.02 42.65
N ASP A 77 -6.00 20.38 42.46
CA ASP A 77 -5.38 19.57 43.50
C ASP A 77 -4.75 20.42 44.62
N TYR A 78 -4.56 21.73 44.40
CA TYR A 78 -3.93 22.65 45.35
C TYR A 78 -4.92 23.65 45.99
N GLU A 79 -6.22 23.52 45.73
CA GLU A 79 -7.24 24.47 46.22
C GLU A 79 -7.48 24.38 47.74
N ASN A 80 -7.24 23.22 48.35
CA ASN A 80 -7.47 22.95 49.77
C ASN A 80 -6.18 22.64 50.56
N ASP A 81 -5.01 22.86 49.95
CA ASP A 81 -3.72 22.67 50.62
C ASP A 81 -3.41 23.95 51.43
N GLN A 82 -3.67 23.90 52.75
CA GLN A 82 -3.33 24.94 53.72
C GLN A 82 -2.01 24.65 54.43
#